data_AF-A0A269XEM1-F1
#
_entry.id   AF-A0A269XEM1-F1
#
_cell.length_a   1.000
_cell.length_b   1.000
_cell.length_c   1.000
_cell.angle_alpha   90.00
_cell.angle_beta   90.00
_cell.angle_gamma   90.00
#
_symmetry.space_group_name_H-M   'P 1'
#
loop_
_entity.id
_entity.type
_entity.pdbx_description
1 polymer ?
#
loop_
_entity_poly.entity_id
_entity_poly.type
_entity_poly.pdbx_seq_one_letter_code
_entity_poly.pdbx_strand_id
1 'polypeptide(L)'
;ASVRKDYFNQTNFILVGIVAEKFDTTIDRFNAKSIKIRLTDFVYDIMVTLTGEAQEKYWKVQPGTLIAILNPEMQDRYYKKKGVFVHNSN
;
A
#
# COMPACT_ATOMS: atom_id res chain seq x y z
N ALA A 1 12.90 -12.20 -9.77
CA ALA A 1 11.90 -11.39 -9.05
C ALA A 1 10.45 -11.80 -9.35
N SER A 2 10.08 -12.20 -10.58
CA SER A 2 8.68 -12.55 -10.93
C SER A 2 8.07 -13.68 -10.10
N VAL A 3 8.81 -14.79 -9.93
CA VAL A 3 8.31 -16.00 -9.27
C VAL A 3 7.77 -15.76 -7.85
N ARG A 4 8.39 -14.87 -7.05
CA ARG A 4 7.92 -14.58 -5.68
C ARG A 4 6.61 -13.78 -5.64
N LYS A 5 6.41 -12.88 -6.61
CA LYS A 5 5.19 -12.09 -6.73
C LYS A 5 4.02 -12.95 -7.17
N ASP A 6 4.27 -13.92 -8.05
CA ASP A 6 3.26 -14.86 -8.51
C ASP A 6 2.73 -15.72 -7.35
N TYR A 7 3.60 -16.22 -6.47
CA TYR A 7 3.18 -16.94 -5.27
C TYR A 7 2.37 -16.08 -4.31
N PHE A 8 2.76 -14.81 -4.12
CA PHE A 8 2.03 -13.90 -3.25
C PHE A 8 0.62 -13.62 -3.77
N ASN A 9 0.48 -13.36 -5.08
CA ASN A 9 -0.81 -13.13 -5.72
C ASN A 9 -1.70 -14.38 -5.74
N GLN A 10 -1.12 -15.58 -5.68
CA GLN A 10 -1.84 -16.85 -5.61
C GLN A 10 -2.21 -17.26 -4.17
N THR A 11 -1.66 -16.57 -3.16
CA THR A 11 -1.91 -16.89 -1.75
C THR A 11 -3.03 -16.02 -1.22
N ASN A 12 -4.03 -16.65 -0.59
CA ASN A 12 -5.01 -15.92 0.19
C ASN A 12 -4.43 -15.63 1.58
N PHE A 13 -4.36 -14.36 1.96
CA PHE A 13 -3.90 -13.96 3.29
C PHE A 13 -4.56 -12.65 3.73
N ILE A 14 -4.46 -12.37 5.03
CA ILE A 14 -4.99 -11.16 5.65
C ILE A 14 -3.82 -10.37 6.22
N LEU A 15 -3.72 -9.10 5.85
CA LEU A 15 -2.82 -8.14 6.48
C LEU A 15 -3.57 -7.43 7.61
N VAL A 16 -3.10 -7.59 8.85
CA VAL A 16 -3.66 -6.93 10.03
C VAL A 16 -2.63 -5.95 10.58
N GLY A 17 -3.06 -4.74 10.92
CA GLY A 17 -2.18 -3.74 11.50
C GLY A 17 -2.93 -2.53 12.02
N ILE A 18 -2.26 -1.75 12.86
CA ILE A 18 -2.76 -0.49 13.39
C ILE A 18 -2.32 0.63 12.47
N VAL A 19 -3.23 1.55 12.15
CA VAL A 19 -2.89 2.77 11.40
C VAL A 19 -1.96 3.63 12.26
N ALA A 20 -0.66 3.63 11.97
CA ALA A 20 0.32 4.45 12.66
C ALA A 20 0.27 5.91 12.16
N GLU A 21 0.15 6.08 10.84
CA GLU A 21 0.16 7.39 10.19
C GLU A 21 -0.76 7.37 8.97
N LYS A 22 -1.43 8.51 8.73
CA LYS A 22 -2.18 8.77 7.50
C LYS A 22 -1.56 9.96 6.79
N PHE A 23 -1.21 9.77 5.53
CA PHE A 23 -0.64 10.81 4.69
C PHE A 23 -1.73 11.62 3.98
N ASP A 24 -1.34 12.76 3.42
CA ASP A 24 -2.24 13.58 2.61
C ASP A 24 -2.72 12.84 1.36
N THR A 25 -3.93 13.19 0.93
CA THR A 25 -4.50 12.66 -0.31
C THR A 25 -3.71 13.21 -1.49
N THR A 26 -3.30 12.31 -2.38
CA THR A 26 -2.65 12.65 -3.64
C THR A 26 -3.62 12.46 -4.79
N ILE A 27 -3.55 13.34 -5.78
CA ILE A 27 -4.36 13.28 -7.00
C ILE A 27 -3.40 13.08 -8.17
N ASP A 28 -3.67 12.08 -9.01
CA ASP A 28 -2.86 11.82 -10.19
C ASP A 28 -3.29 12.67 -11.41
N ARG A 29 -2.64 12.45 -12.55
CA ARG A 29 -2.93 13.18 -13.80
C ARG A 29 -4.29 12.84 -14.41
N PHE A 30 -4.91 11.74 -14.00
CA PHE A 30 -6.23 11.29 -14.43
C PHE A 30 -7.31 11.63 -13.39
N ASN A 31 -7.00 12.51 -12.43
CA ASN A 31 -7.87 12.90 -11.33
C ASN A 31 -8.24 11.74 -10.38
N ALA A 32 -7.48 10.64 -10.40
CA ALA A 32 -7.66 9.55 -9.47
C ALA A 32 -7.05 9.92 -8.11
N LYS A 33 -7.86 9.78 -7.06
CA LYS A 33 -7.45 10.05 -5.68
C LYS A 33 -6.83 8.80 -5.08
N SER A 34 -5.71 8.99 -4.38
CA SER A 34 -5.10 7.95 -3.57
C SER A 34 -4.62 8.51 -2.24
N ILE A 35 -4.64 7.66 -1.22
CA ILE A 35 -4.12 8.00 0.10
C ILE A 35 -3.19 6.89 0.55
N LYS A 36 -2.10 7.27 1.22
CA LYS A 36 -1.20 6.31 1.85
C LYS A 36 -1.50 6.25 3.34
N ILE A 37 -1.43 5.06 3.89
CA ILE A 37 -1.45 4.80 5.32
C ILE A 37 -0.25 3.94 5.69
N ARG A 38 0.40 4.24 6.81
CA ARG A 38 1.40 3.36 7.42
C ARG A 38 0.69 2.46 8.40
N LEU A 39 0.81 1.15 8.21
CA LEU A 39 0.36 0.15 9.16
C LEU A 39 1.54 -0.37 9.97
N THR A 40 1.31 -0.62 11.25
CA THR A 40 2.29 -1.18 12.17
C THR A 40 1.69 -2.33 12.98
N ASP A 41 2.49 -3.33 13.26
CA ASP A 41 2.23 -4.33 14.31
C ASP A 41 3.12 -4.11 15.56
N PHE A 42 3.71 -2.91 15.67
CA PHE A 42 4.73 -2.50 16.65
C PHE A 42 6.13 -3.08 16.43
N VAL A 43 6.32 -4.01 15.49
CA VAL A 43 7.64 -4.56 15.14
C VAL A 43 8.05 -4.14 13.73
N TYR A 44 7.11 -4.18 12.79
CA TYR A 44 7.28 -3.87 11.39
C TYR A 44 6.28 -2.82 10.92
N ASP A 45 6.73 -1.98 10.00
CA ASP A 45 5.90 -0.98 9.35
C ASP A 45 5.73 -1.31 7.86
N ILE A 46 4.50 -1.27 7.38
CA ILE A 46 4.15 -1.48 5.98
C ILE A 46 3.40 -0.27 5.45
N MET A 47 3.69 0.12 4.22
CA MET A 47 2.99 1.20 3.55
C MET A 47 1.90 0.64 2.66
N VAL A 48 0.67 1.06 2.89
CA VAL A 48 -0.49 0.69 2.09
C VAL A 48 -0.99 1.91 1.34
N THR A 49 -1.30 1.74 0.06
CA THR A 49 -1.95 2.76 -0.76
C THR A 49 -3.39 2.35 -1.00
N LEU A 50 -4.35 3.18 -0.58
CA LEU A 50 -5.75 3.04 -0.96
C LEU A 50 -5.99 3.86 -2.22
N THR A 51 -6.61 3.25 -3.22
CA THR A 51 -6.98 3.87 -4.49
C THR A 51 -8.44 3.55 -4.84
N GLY A 52 -9.04 4.31 -5.75
CA GLY A 52 -10.41 4.07 -6.23
C GLY A 52 -11.43 3.98 -5.09
N GLU A 53 -12.31 2.98 -5.16
CA GLU A 53 -13.38 2.77 -4.16
C GLU A 53 -12.85 2.60 -2.74
N ALA A 54 -11.69 1.96 -2.55
CA ALA A 54 -11.08 1.80 -1.24
C ALA A 54 -10.67 3.15 -0.65
N GLN A 55 -10.16 4.06 -1.48
CA GLN A 55 -9.88 5.43 -1.04
C GLN A 55 -11.17 6.16 -0.67
N GLU A 56 -12.18 6.14 -1.55
CA GLU A 56 -13.44 6.86 -1.33
C GLU A 56 -14.16 6.42 -0.06
N LYS A 57 -14.13 5.13 0.24
CA LYS A 57 -14.82 4.56 1.40
C LYS A 57 -14.03 4.73 2.70
N TYR A 58 -12.70 4.59 2.68
CA TYR A 58 -11.89 4.44 3.89
C TYR A 58 -10.90 5.58 4.15
N TRP A 59 -10.87 6.65 3.36
CA TRP A 59 -9.94 7.79 3.58
C TRP A 59 -10.06 8.48 4.94
N LYS A 60 -11.22 8.37 5.59
CA LYS A 60 -11.47 8.94 6.92
C LYS A 60 -10.94 8.09 8.07
N VAL A 61 -10.29 6.94 7.80
CA VAL A 61 -9.65 6.13 8.83
C VAL A 61 -8.68 6.99 9.65
N GLN A 62 -8.65 6.76 10.96
CA GLN A 62 -7.87 7.56 11.91
C GLN A 62 -6.63 6.78 12.38
N PRO A 63 -5.52 7.45 12.69
CA PRO A 63 -4.42 6.84 13.42
C PRO A 63 -4.91 6.16 14.72
N GLY A 64 -4.32 5.01 15.06
CA GLY A 64 -4.74 4.17 16.18
C GLY A 64 -5.83 3.15 15.84
N THR A 65 -6.44 3.21 14.65
CA THR A 65 -7.45 2.23 14.23
C THR A 65 -6.79 0.89 13.87
N LEU A 66 -7.28 -0.23 14.44
CA LEU A 66 -6.92 -1.57 13.99
C LEU A 66 -7.70 -1.91 12.71
N ILE A 67 -6.99 -2.29 11.64
CA ILE A 67 -7.60 -2.67 10.37
C ILE A 67 -7.11 -4.02 9.88
N ALA A 68 -7.96 -4.69 9.08
CA ALA A 68 -7.64 -5.90 8.36
C ALA A 68 -7.89 -5.68 6.86
N ILE A 69 -6.92 -6.04 6.03
CA ILE A 69 -6.99 -5.95 4.57
C ILE A 69 -6.90 -7.37 4.02
N LEU A 70 -7.92 -7.77 3.27
CA LEU A 70 -8.00 -9.08 2.64
C LEU A 70 -7.27 -9.05 1.29
N ASN A 71 -6.32 -9.95 1.08
CA ASN A 71 -5.60 -10.16 -0.19
C ASN A 71 -5.10 -8.84 -0.84
N PRO A 72 -4.33 -7.99 -0.15
CA PRO A 72 -3.79 -6.80 -0.77
C PRO A 72 -2.78 -7.15 -1.88
N GLU A 73 -2.75 -6.34 -2.93
CA GLU A 73 -1.77 -6.48 -4.00
C GLU A 73 -0.39 -5.93 -3.60
N MET A 74 0.67 -6.64 -4.02
CA MET A 74 2.04 -6.15 -3.90
C MET A 74 2.38 -5.16 -5.01
N GLN A 75 2.60 -3.91 -4.62
CA GLN A 75 3.10 -2.87 -5.51
C GLN A 75 4.61 -2.69 -5.36
N ASP A 76 5.35 -2.94 -6.45
CA ASP A 76 6.79 -2.70 -6.47
C ASP A 76 7.08 -1.20 -6.47
N ARG A 77 8.00 -0.75 -5.62
CA ARG A 77 8.50 0.62 -5.69
C ARG A 77 9.45 0.77 -6.87
N TYR A 78 8.99 1.40 -7.93
CA TYR A 78 9.86 1.90 -8.99
C TYR A 78 10.39 3.28 -8.60
N TYR A 79 11.71 3.45 -8.48
CA TYR A 79 12.32 4.77 -8.45
C TYR A 79 13.08 5.02 -9.75
N LYS A 80 12.96 6.25 -10.26
CA LYS A 80 13.68 6.71 -11.44
C LYS A 80 15.07 7.18 -11.01
N LYS A 81 16.11 6.38 -11.27
CA LYS A 81 17.51 6.80 -11.08
C LYS A 81 18.09 7.17 -12.44
N LYS A 82 18.44 8.45 -12.64
CA LYS A 82 19.07 8.97 -13.87
C LYS A 82 18.38 8.54 -15.19
N GLY A 83 17.06 8.65 -15.25
CA GLY A 83 16.32 8.35 -16.50
C GLY A 83 15.98 6.87 -16.74
N VAL A 84 16.51 5.96 -15.92
CA VAL A 84 16.22 4.52 -16.02
C VAL A 84 15.27 4.12 -14.88
N PHE A 85 14.20 3.41 -15.21
CA PHE A 85 13.33 2.77 -14.23
C PHE A 85 14.05 1.56 -13.67
N VAL A 86 14.43 1.63 -12.39
CA VAL A 86 15.11 0.51 -11.72
C VAL A 86 14.09 -0.14 -10.79
N HIS A 87 13.82 -1.42 -11.03
CA HIS A 87 13.05 -2.28 -10.12
C HIS A 87 13.98 -2.69 -8.99
N ASN A 88 13.63 -2.34 -7.75
CA ASN A 88 14.39 -2.78 -6.59
C ASN A 88 13.64 -3.93 -5.92
N SER A 89 14.09 -5.16 -6.20
CA SER A 89 13.72 -6.36 -5.44
C SER A 89 14.79 -6.58 -4.38
N ASN A 90 14.52 -6.10 -3.15
CA ASN A 90 15.20 -6.63 -1.97
C ASN A 90 14.75 -8.07 -1.72
#